data_AF-A0A661ZJT6-F1
#
_entry.id   AF-A0A661ZJT6-F1
#
_cell.length_a   1.000
_cell.length_b   1.000
_cell.length_c   1.000
_cell.angle_alpha   90.00
_cell.angle_beta   90.00
_cell.angle_gamma   90.00
#
_symmetry.space_group_name_H-M   'P 1'
#
loop_
_entity.id
_entity.type
_entity.pdbx_description
1 polymer ?
#
loop_
_entity_poly.entity_id
_entity_poly.type
_entity_poly.pdbx_seq_one_letter_code
_entity_poly.pdbx_strand_id
1 'polypeptide(L)' 'MKKLLIITYYWPPSGGAGVQRWLKFVKYLREFGWEPVIYTAENPEVPAI' A
#
# COMPACT_ATOMS: atom_id res chain seq x y z
N MET A 1 -3.30 4.66 -19.10
CA MET A 1 -3.41 4.24 -17.68
C MET A 1 -3.34 5.47 -16.80
N LYS A 2 -4.23 5.59 -15.81
CA LYS A 2 -4.22 6.70 -14.84
C LYS A 2 -3.33 6.31 -13.66
N LYS A 3 -2.44 7.20 -13.22
CA LYS A 3 -1.60 6.93 -12.04
C LYS A 3 -2.36 7.26 -10.76
N LEU A 4 -2.25 6.40 -9.75
CA LEU A 4 -2.80 6.61 -8.41
C LEU A 4 -1.65 6.59 -7.39
N LEU A 5 -1.36 7.73 -6.76
CA LEU A 5 -0.42 7.77 -5.64
C LEU A 5 -1.10 7.26 -4.37
N ILE A 6 -0.51 6.25 -3.75
CA ILE A 6 -0.92 5.71 -2.46
C ILE A 6 0.18 6.03 -1.45
N ILE A 7 -0.15 6.86 -0.47
CA ILE A 7 0.73 7.19 0.65
C ILE A 7 0.33 6.31 1.82
N THR A 8 1.26 5.50 2.31
CA THR A 8 1.01 4.58 3.43
C THR A 8 2.19 4.54 4.36
N TYR A 9 1.93 4.53 5.67
CA TYR A 9 2.99 4.43 6.68
C TYR A 9 3.48 2.98 6.82
N TYR A 10 2.56 2.01 6.75
CA TYR A 10 2.88 0.57 6.81
C TYR A 10 2.74 -0.06 5.42
N TRP A 11 3.74 -0.84 5.02
CA TRP A 11 3.83 -1.57 3.75
C TRP A 11 4.70 -2.82 3.96
N PRO A 12 4.69 -3.85 3.10
CA PRO A 12 5.64 -4.96 3.24
C PRO A 12 7.08 -4.44 3.38
N PRO A 13 7.86 -5.01 4.34
CA PRO A 13 7.61 -6.27 5.05
C PRO A 13 6.64 -6.20 6.25
N SER A 14 6.10 -5.03 6.63
CA SER A 14 5.10 -4.93 7.71
C SER A 14 3.85 -5.78 7.43
N GLY A 15 3.27 -6.36 8.48
CA GLY A 15 2.05 -7.18 8.41
C GLY A 15 0.78 -6.45 8.86
N GLY A 16 -0.29 -7.21 9.10
CA GLY A 16 -1.55 -6.71 9.68
C GLY A 16 -2.63 -6.33 8.66
N ALA A 17 -3.85 -6.10 9.18
CA ALA A 17 -5.04 -5.90 8.35
C ALA A 17 -4.94 -4.67 7.43
N GLY A 18 -4.29 -3.59 7.90
CA GLY A 18 -4.08 -2.38 7.10
C GLY A 18 -3.22 -2.63 5.85
N VAL A 19 -2.11 -3.36 6.01
CA VAL A 19 -1.23 -3.71 4.88
C VAL A 19 -1.92 -4.66 3.92
N GLN A 20 -2.56 -5.72 4.44
CA GLN A 20 -3.24 -6.72 3.59
C GLN A 20 -4.36 -6.12 2.74
N ARG A 21 -5.12 -5.14 3.28
CA ARG A 21 -6.15 -4.41 2.52
C ARG A 21 -5.56 -3.69 1.31
N TRP A 22 -4.49 -2.93 1.52
CA TRP A 22 -3.87 -2.18 0.44
C TRP A 22 -3.20 -3.08 -0.60
N LEU A 23 -2.62 -4.21 -0.20
CA LEU A 23 -2.09 -5.19 -1.15
C LEU A 23 -3.18 -5.75 -2.07
N LYS A 24 -4.38 -6.04 -1.53
CA LYS A 24 -5.52 -6.45 -2.36
C LYS A 24 -5.95 -5.33 -3.31
N PHE A 25 -6.06 -4.08 -2.83
CA PHE A 25 -6.40 -2.95 -3.70
C PHE A 25 -5.40 -2.77 -4.83
N VAL A 26 -4.09 -2.72 -4.54
CA VAL A 26 -3.04 -2.56 -5.55
C VAL A 26 -3.03 -3.71 -6.56
N LYS A 27 -3.37 -4.93 -6.14
CA LYS A 27 -3.53 -6.08 -7.03
C LYS A 27 -4.67 -5.84 -8.03
N TYR A 28 -5.87 -5.50 -7.55
CA TYR A 28 -7.05 -5.43 -8.41
C TYR A 28 -7.20 -4.10 -9.16
N LEU A 29 -6.64 -2.99 -8.65
CA LEU A 29 -6.72 -1.67 -9.31
C LEU A 29 -6.15 -1.67 -10.74
N ARG A 30 -5.15 -2.50 -11.01
CA ARG A 30 -4.59 -2.67 -12.35
C ARG A 30 -5.60 -3.24 -13.36
N GLU A 31 -6.53 -4.08 -12.91
CA GLU A 31 -7.62 -4.62 -13.73
C GLU A 31 -8.61 -3.52 -14.14
N PHE A 32 -8.67 -2.41 -13.39
CA PHE A 32 -9.51 -1.25 -13.68
C PHE A 32 -8.75 -0.11 -14.39
N GLY A 33 -7.56 -0.38 -14.94
CA GLY A 33 -6.78 0.60 -15.73
C GLY A 33 -6.04 1.66 -14.92
N TRP A 34 -5.91 1.45 -13.60
CA TRP A 34 -5.10 2.28 -12.71
C TRP A 34 -3.72 1.69 -12.52
N GLU A 35 -2.69 2.55 -12.54
CA GLU A 35 -1.33 2.18 -12.16
C GLU A 35 -1.03 2.73 -10.76
N PRO A 36 -0.98 1.86 -9.73
CA PRO A 36 -0.68 2.29 -8.36
C PRO A 36 0.80 2.63 -8.20
N VAL A 37 1.09 3.79 -7.62
CA VAL A 37 2.43 4.23 -7.21
C VAL A 37 2.44 4.32 -5.69
N ILE A 38 3.34 3.59 -5.05
CA ILE A 38 3.37 3.48 -3.59
C ILE A 38 4.47 4.38 -3.05
N TYR A 39 4.12 5.26 -2.11
CA TYR A 39 5.05 6.02 -1.32
C TYR A 39 4.90 5.61 0.15
N THR A 40 5.96 5.07 0.73
CA THR A 40 5.93 4.50 2.07
C THR A 40 7.22 4.78 2.83
N ALA A 41 7.16 4.63 4.16
CA ALA A 41 8.31 4.80 5.02
C ALA A 41 9.32 3.65 4.80
N GLU A 42 10.60 3.99 4.73
CA GLU A 42 11.68 2.99 4.61
C GLU A 42 11.88 2.19 5.91
N ASN A 43 11.73 2.86 7.05
CA ASN A 43 11.89 2.28 8.39
C ASN A 43 10.70 2.67 9.28
N PRO A 44 9.52 2.04 9.12
CA PRO A 44 8.36 2.34 9.94
C PRO A 44 8.55 1.85 11.38
N GLU A 45 8.14 2.69 12.34
CA GLU A 45 8.09 2.29 13.75
C GLU A 45 7.05 1.18 13.97
N VAL A 46 7.25 0.36 15.00
CA VAL A 46 6.25 -0.63 15.40
C VAL A 46 5.03 0.12 15.94
N PRO A 47 3.78 -0.30 15.61
CA PRO A 47 2.60 0.32 16.19
C PRO A 47 2.70 0.35 17.72
N ALA A 48 2.55 1.53 18.32
CA ALA A 48 2.44 1.66 19.77
C ALA A 48 1.19 0.90 20.24
N ILE A 49 1.34 0.13 21.32
CA ILE A 49 0.25 -0.59 21.99
C ILE A 49 -0.49 0.39 22.90
#